data_AF-A0A6P0XZ70-F1
#
_entry.id   AF-A0A6P0XZ70-F1
#
_cell.length_a   1.000
_cell.length_b   1.000
_cell.length_c   1.000
_cell.angle_alpha   90.00
_cell.angle_beta   90.00
_cell.angle_gamma   90.00
#
_symmetry.space_group_name_H-M   'P 1'
#
loop_
_entity.id
_entity.type
_entity.pdbx_description
1 polymer ?
#
loop_
_entity_poly.entity_id
_entity_poly.type
_entity_poly.pdbx_seq_one_letter_code
_entity_poly.pdbx_strand_id
1 'polypeptide(L)'
;DHSTLQASKNHIPTAIGILSGIKPRKIPIKEIQKQVQIVRDRGFAGVSFFFYESLWNLAEEPVKERQAAFKTMFPTTAQRPNLTNGWIAKE
;
A
#
# COMPACT_ATOMS: atom_id res chain seq x y z
N ASP A 1 0.75 18.08 12.03
CA ASP A 1 1.66 18.75 11.09
C ASP A 1 1.65 17.99 9.75
N HIS A 2 0.77 18.41 8.83
CA HIS A 2 0.59 17.74 7.52
C HIS A 2 1.59 18.22 6.46
N SER A 3 2.34 19.29 6.77
CA SER A 3 3.25 19.98 5.85
C SER A 3 4.44 19.11 5.45
N THR A 4 4.99 18.37 6.41
CA THR A 4 6.21 17.56 6.23
C THR A 4 5.98 16.37 5.30
N LEU A 5 4.82 15.70 5.39
CA LEU A 5 4.51 14.57 4.50
C LEU A 5 4.40 15.01 3.04
N GLN A 6 3.72 16.14 2.79
CA GLN A 6 3.58 16.70 1.44
C GLN A 6 4.91 17.22 0.92
N ALA A 7 5.70 17.89 1.76
CA ALA A 7 7.04 18.33 1.42
C ALA A 7 7.93 17.14 1.06
N SER A 8 7.98 16.09 1.87
CA SER A 8 8.76 14.88 1.58
C SER A 8 8.35 14.24 0.26
N LYS A 9 7.05 14.08 -0.01
CA LYS A 9 6.56 13.49 -1.28
C LYS A 9 7.05 14.26 -2.52
N ASN A 10 7.21 15.59 -2.40
CA ASN A 10 7.66 16.44 -3.51
C ASN A 10 9.19 16.40 -3.72
N HIS A 11 9.97 15.97 -2.72
CA HIS A 11 11.43 15.98 -2.79
C HIS A 11 12.04 14.58 -2.87
N ILE A 12 11.36 13.55 -2.34
CA ILE A 12 11.81 12.16 -2.34
C ILE A 12 10.64 11.20 -2.60
N PRO A 13 10.88 10.04 -3.25
CA PRO A 13 9.87 8.99 -3.38
C PRO A 13 9.34 8.57 -2.01
N THR A 14 8.11 8.96 -1.71
CA THR A 14 7.47 8.72 -0.41
C THR A 14 6.32 7.73 -0.58
N ALA A 15 6.36 6.62 0.17
CA ALA A 15 5.31 5.61 0.21
C ALA A 15 4.56 5.63 1.55
N ILE A 16 3.34 5.10 1.57
CA ILE A 16 2.50 5.03 2.78
C ILE A 16 2.40 3.60 3.28
N GLY A 17 2.73 3.39 4.56
CA GLY A 17 2.52 2.11 5.23
C GLY A 17 1.09 1.98 5.76
N ILE A 18 0.38 0.96 5.28
CA ILE A 18 -1.00 0.63 5.65
C ILE A 18 -0.98 -0.50 6.68
N LEU A 19 -1.71 -0.32 7.78
CA LEU A 19 -1.92 -1.38 8.75
C LEU A 19 -3.07 -2.29 8.28
N SER A 20 -2.78 -3.51 7.82
CA SER A 20 -3.80 -4.48 7.40
C SER A 20 -4.49 -5.21 8.56
N GLY A 21 -3.99 -5.01 9.78
CA GLY A 21 -4.53 -5.56 11.03
C GLY A 21 -3.44 -5.88 12.05
N ILE A 22 -3.81 -5.91 13.32
CA ILE A 22 -2.95 -6.28 14.46
C ILE A 22 -3.83 -6.94 15.52
N LYS A 23 -3.42 -8.04 16.17
CA LYS A 23 -4.29 -8.68 17.19
C LYS A 23 -4.61 -7.69 18.33
N PRO A 24 -5.88 -7.55 18.78
CA PRO A 24 -7.10 -8.24 18.31
C PRO A 24 -7.87 -7.51 17.17
N ARG A 25 -7.38 -6.35 16.71
CA ARG A 25 -8.00 -5.49 15.70
C ARG A 25 -7.72 -5.96 14.28
N LYS A 26 -8.73 -6.62 13.69
CA LYS A 26 -8.78 -6.92 12.26
C LYS A 26 -9.23 -5.67 11.49
N ILE A 27 -8.69 -5.44 10.30
CA ILE A 27 -9.11 -4.34 9.43
C ILE A 27 -9.86 -4.91 8.22
N PRO A 28 -11.09 -4.47 7.95
CA PRO A 28 -11.85 -4.91 6.78
C PRO A 28 -11.12 -4.59 5.47
N ILE A 29 -11.23 -5.48 4.49
CA ILE A 29 -10.59 -5.33 3.19
C ILE A 29 -11.04 -4.06 2.46
N LYS A 30 -12.30 -3.66 2.65
CA LYS A 30 -12.85 -2.42 2.09
C LYS A 30 -12.13 -1.17 2.60
N GLU A 31 -11.72 -1.17 3.87
CA GLU A 31 -10.98 -0.04 4.44
C GLU A 31 -9.54 -0.01 3.91
N ILE A 32 -8.91 -1.17 3.73
CA ILE A 32 -7.60 -1.29 3.07
C ILE A 32 -7.69 -0.78 1.62
N GLN A 33 -8.70 -1.20 0.86
CA GLN A 33 -8.93 -0.73 -0.51
C GLN A 33 -9.09 0.78 -0.58
N LYS A 34 -9.88 1.36 0.34
CA LYS A 34 -10.05 2.81 0.46
C LYS A 34 -8.72 3.52 0.73
N GLN A 35 -7.91 3.01 1.65
CA GLN A 35 -6.60 3.59 1.95
C GLN A 35 -5.66 3.50 0.75
N VAL A 36 -5.60 2.35 0.07
CA VAL A 36 -4.81 2.20 -1.17
C VAL A 36 -5.26 3.21 -2.22
N GLN A 37 -6.57 3.40 -2.40
CA GLN A 37 -7.09 4.37 -3.35
C GLN A 37 -6.69 5.80 -2.97
N ILE A 38 -6.83 6.19 -1.71
CA ILE A 38 -6.41 7.51 -1.22
C ILE A 38 -4.91 7.75 -1.46
N VAL A 39 -4.07 6.73 -1.27
CA VAL A 39 -2.62 6.85 -1.51
C VAL A 39 -2.33 7.10 -3.00
N ARG A 40 -3.05 6.42 -3.90
CA ARG A 40 -2.94 6.61 -5.36
C ARG A 40 -3.45 7.97 -5.80
N ASP A 41 -4.63 8.37 -5.36
CA ASP A 41 -5.24 9.66 -5.69
C ASP A 41 -4.36 10.83 -5.26
N ARG A 42 -3.60 10.65 -4.17
CA ARG A 42 -2.65 11.63 -3.65
C ARG A 42 -1.27 11.53 -4.28
N GLY A 43 -1.03 10.64 -5.24
CA GLY A 43 0.22 10.54 -5.99
C GLY A 43 1.46 10.21 -5.14
N PHE A 44 1.31 9.39 -4.09
CA PHE A 44 2.46 8.84 -3.38
C PHE A 44 3.13 7.76 -4.24
N ALA A 45 4.43 7.55 -4.02
CA ALA A 45 5.23 6.61 -4.82
C ALA A 45 4.84 5.15 -4.62
N GLY A 46 4.10 4.81 -3.56
CA GLY A 46 3.61 3.46 -3.34
C GLY A 46 2.95 3.23 -1.98
N VAL A 47 2.66 1.95 -1.72
CA VAL A 47 2.13 1.45 -0.44
C VAL A 47 2.97 0.29 0.08
N SER A 48 3.01 0.14 1.39
CA SER A 48 3.43 -1.08 2.07
C SER A 48 2.35 -1.56 3.02
N PHE A 49 2.38 -2.83 3.41
CA PHE A 49 1.43 -3.40 4.38
C PHE A 49 2.18 -3.94 5.58
N PHE A 50 1.69 -3.65 6.78
CA PHE A 50 2.25 -4.17 8.03
C PHE A 50 1.54 -5.44 8.49
N PHE A 51 2.35 -6.43 8.92
CA PHE A 51 1.96 -7.76 9.39
C PHE A 51 1.39 -8.66 8.28
N TYR A 52 2.22 -9.58 7.77
CA TYR A 52 1.83 -10.49 6.67
C TYR A 52 0.57 -11.32 6.99
N GLU A 53 0.45 -11.82 8.22
CA GLU A 53 -0.72 -12.59 8.66
C GLU A 53 -2.03 -11.80 8.54
N SER A 54 -2.01 -10.48 8.69
CA SER A 54 -3.22 -9.66 8.59
C SER A 54 -3.64 -9.33 7.16
N LEU A 55 -2.87 -9.75 6.15
CA LEU A 55 -3.28 -9.64 4.76
C LEU A 55 -4.53 -10.50 4.49
N TRP A 56 -4.56 -11.75 4.98
CA TRP A 56 -5.74 -12.61 4.78
C TRP A 56 -5.96 -13.70 5.85
N ASN A 57 -4.97 -14.07 6.67
CA ASN A 57 -5.15 -15.11 7.70
C ASN A 57 -5.83 -14.56 8.96
N LEU A 58 -5.48 -13.33 9.35
CA LEU A 58 -6.03 -12.61 10.50
C LEU A 58 -7.04 -11.56 10.04
N ALA A 59 -8.15 -12.04 9.48
CA ALA A 59 -9.23 -11.20 8.97
C ALA A 59 -10.62 -11.75 9.34
N GLU A 60 -11.66 -10.99 9.05
CA GLU A 60 -13.06 -11.45 9.18
C GLU A 60 -13.55 -12.07 7.87
N GLU A 61 -13.11 -11.54 6.74
CA GLU A 61 -13.45 -12.05 5.43
C GLU A 61 -12.72 -13.37 5.12
N PRO A 62 -13.31 -14.26 4.30
CA PRO A 62 -12.65 -15.47 3.84
C PRO A 62 -11.32 -15.18 3.13
N VAL A 63 -10.33 -16.06 3.33
CA VAL A 63 -9.00 -15.95 2.71
C VAL A 63 -9.08 -15.74 1.19
N LYS A 64 -9.96 -16.49 0.50
CA LYS A 64 -10.16 -16.38 -0.95
C LYS A 64 -10.66 -15.00 -1.38
N GLU A 65 -11.57 -14.40 -0.62
CA GLU A 65 -12.11 -13.08 -0.90
C GLU A 65 -11.03 -12.01 -0.76
N ARG A 66 -10.22 -12.08 0.30
CA ARG A 66 -9.11 -11.13 0.49
C ARG A 66 -8.04 -11.28 -0.56
N GLN A 67 -7.65 -12.51 -0.90
CA GLN A 67 -6.71 -12.75 -1.99
C GLN A 67 -7.22 -12.21 -3.33
N ALA A 68 -8.51 -12.38 -3.63
CA ALA A 68 -9.13 -11.79 -4.82
C ALA A 68 -9.08 -10.26 -4.78
N ALA A 69 -9.42 -9.64 -3.65
CA ALA A 69 -9.35 -8.19 -3.47
C ALA A 69 -7.92 -7.64 -3.65
N PHE A 70 -6.90 -8.30 -3.11
CA PHE A 70 -5.50 -7.91 -3.32
C PHE A 70 -5.08 -8.06 -4.79
N LYS A 71 -5.50 -9.12 -5.47
CA LYS A 71 -5.27 -9.27 -6.92
C LYS A 71 -5.94 -8.16 -7.74
N THR A 72 -7.17 -7.78 -7.38
CA THR A 72 -7.87 -6.64 -8.01
C THR A 72 -7.16 -5.32 -7.74
N MET A 73 -6.63 -5.11 -6.53
CA MET A 73 -5.86 -3.91 -6.21
C MET A 73 -4.52 -3.86 -6.95
N PHE A 74 -3.87 -5.01 -7.19
CA PHE A 74 -2.53 -5.10 -7.81
C PHE A 74 -2.56 -6.06 -9.00
N PRO A 75 -3.25 -5.70 -10.10
CA PRO A 75 -3.43 -6.59 -11.25
C PRO A 75 -2.16 -6.74 -12.10
N THR A 76 -1.22 -5.80 -11.97
CA THR A 76 0.05 -5.77 -12.69
C THR A 76 1.22 -6.01 -11.75
N THR A 77 2.14 -6.89 -12.14
CA THR A 77 3.39 -7.10 -11.42
C THR A 77 4.21 -5.82 -11.37
N ALA A 78 4.69 -5.45 -10.17
CA ALA A 78 5.58 -4.30 -10.01
C ALA A 78 6.94 -4.58 -10.69
N GLN A 79 7.39 -3.63 -11.51
CA GLN A 79 8.73 -3.67 -12.10
C GLN A 79 9.75 -3.32 -11.03
N ARG A 80 10.75 -4.18 -10.83
CA ARG A 80 11.86 -3.86 -9.92
C ARG A 80 12.66 -2.70 -10.54
N PRO A 81 12.93 -1.61 -9.79
CA PRO A 81 13.75 -0.52 -10.31
C PRO A 81 15.15 -1.03 -10.66
N ASN A 82 15.67 -0.62 -11.81
CA ASN A 82 17.04 -0.91 -12.18
C ASN A 82 17.98 0.01 -11.40
N LEU A 83 18.75 -0.57 -10.48
CA LEU A 83 19.62 0.17 -9.57
C LEU A 83 20.94 0.63 -10.22
N THR A 84 21.28 0.16 -11.42
CA THR A 84 22.58 0.45 -12.05
C THR A 84 22.74 1.89 -12.53
N ASN A 85 21.64 2.63 -12.75
CA ASN A 85 21.68 4.00 -13.28
C ASN A 85 21.23 5.06 -12.26
N GLY A 86 21.05 4.68 -10.99
CA GLY A 86 20.41 5.55 -9.99
C GLY A 86 18.91 5.74 -10.25
N TRP A 87 18.22 6.38 -9.29
CA TRP A 87 16.78 6.63 -9.38
C TRP A 87 16.48 7.73 -10.41
N ILE A 88 15.92 7.36 -11.56
CA ILE A 88 15.32 8.30 -12.51
C ILE A 88 13.81 8.29 -12.23
N ALA A 89 13.30 9.32 -11.56
CA ALA A 89 11.86 9.52 -11.44
C ALA A 89 11.29 9.76 -12.84
N LYS A 90 10.33 8.94 -13.28
CA LYS A 90 9.58 9.22 -14.49
C LYS A 90 8.58 10.35 -14.18
N GLU A 91 8.66 11.43 -14.96
CA GLU A 91 7.70 12.54 -15.00
C GLU A 91 6.28 12.07 -15.37
#